data_AF-A0A6J4YN90-F1
#
_entry.id   AF-A0A6J4YN90-F1
#
_cell.length_a   1.000
_cell.length_b   1.000
_cell.length_c   1.000
_cell.angle_alpha   90.00
_cell.angle_beta   90.00
_cell.angle_gamma   90.00
#
_symmetry.space_group_name_H-M   'P 1'
#
loop_
_entity.id
_entity.type
_entity.pdbx_description
1 polymer ?
#
loop_
_entity_poly.entity_id
_entity_poly.type
_entity_poly.pdbx_seq_one_letter_code
_entity_poly.pdbx_strand_id
1 'polypeptide(L)' 'MNLPVAEALVRIGLDVQYFCTANPAGWDPVHGKSPVHVAGKIHQKALTGALGRTEDR' A
#
# COMPACT_ATOMS: atom_id res chain seq x y z
N MET A 1 3.17 -16.47 4.60
CA MET A 1 2.12 -16.53 5.65
C MET A 1 0.81 -16.13 4.99
N ASN A 2 -0.24 -16.93 5.08
CA ASN A 2 -1.56 -16.58 4.59
C ASN A 2 -2.38 -16.04 5.76
N LEU A 3 -2.61 -14.73 5.81
CA LEU A 3 -3.35 -14.07 6.89
C LEU A 3 -4.85 -14.01 6.57
N PRO A 4 -5.75 -14.04 7.57
CA PRO A 4 -7.14 -13.65 7.38
C PRO A 4 -7.24 -12.26 6.74
N VAL A 5 -8.22 -12.04 5.87
CA VAL A 5 -8.36 -10.77 5.11
C VAL A 5 -8.39 -9.56 6.05
N ALA A 6 -9.16 -9.62 7.14
CA ALA A 6 -9.27 -8.54 8.11
C ALA A 6 -7.91 -8.19 8.76
N GLU A 7 -7.08 -9.21 9.04
CA GLU A 7 -5.75 -9.01 9.60
C GLU A 7 -4.79 -8.45 8.54
N ALA A 8 -4.85 -8.95 7.31
CA ALA A 8 -4.03 -8.45 6.20
C ALA A 8 -4.27 -6.96 5.92
N LEU A 9 -5.52 -6.50 6.02
CA LEU A 9 -5.89 -5.08 5.86
C LEU A 9 -5.26 -4.17 6.92
N VAL A 10 -5.15 -4.62 8.18
CA VAL A 10 -4.49 -3.86 9.25
C VAL A 10 -2.97 -3.95 9.10
N ARG A 11 -2.46 -5.15 8.85
CA ARG A 11 -1.02 -5.42 8.81
C ARG A 11 -0.33 -4.65 7.71
N ILE A 12 -0.94 -4.60 6.52
CA ILE A 12 -0.34 -3.86 5.40
C ILE A 12 -0.11 -2.40 5.78
N GLY A 13 -1.08 -1.72 6.43
CA GLY A 13 -0.94 -0.32 6.83
C GLY A 13 0.32 -0.05 7.68
N LEU A 14 0.59 -0.94 8.64
CA LEU A 14 1.80 -0.88 9.47
C LEU A 14 3.06 -1.16 8.65
N ASP A 15 3.04 -2.21 7.83
CA ASP A 15 4.20 -2.59 7.02
C ASP A 15 4.57 -1.46 6.03
N VAL A 16 3.60 -0.80 5.39
CA VAL A 16 3.91 0.37 4.54
C VAL A 16 4.49 1.51 5.35
N GLN A 17 3.95 1.79 6.54
CA GLN A 17 4.43 2.91 7.35
C GLN A 17 5.88 2.73 7.79
N TYR A 18 6.29 1.51 8.15
CA TYR A 18 7.64 1.24 8.64
C TYR A 18 8.65 0.89 7.56
N PHE A 19 8.24 0.22 6.48
CA PHE A 19 9.17 -0.29 5.47
C PHE A 19 9.15 0.47 4.14
N CYS A 20 8.17 1.34 3.90
CA CYS A 20 8.18 2.17 2.70
C CYS A 20 9.30 3.22 2.79
N THR A 21 10.09 3.31 1.73
CA THR A 21 11.20 4.27 1.60
C THR A 21 10.81 5.53 0.84
N ALA A 22 9.54 5.68 0.47
CA ALA A 22 9.05 6.86 -0.24
C ALA A 22 9.24 8.12 0.62
N ASN A 23 9.95 9.10 0.09
CA ASN A 23 10.28 10.31 0.83
C ASN A 23 9.04 11.25 0.93
N PRO A 24 8.49 11.50 2.13
CA PRO A 24 7.37 12.42 2.30
C PRO A 24 7.76 13.88 2.03
N ALA A 25 9.04 14.25 2.20
CA ALA A 25 9.54 15.61 1.96
C ALA A 25 9.69 15.96 0.46
N GLY A 26 9.57 14.97 -0.43
CA GLY A 26 9.59 15.19 -1.89
C GLY A 26 8.28 15.77 -2.43
N TRP A 27 7.73 16.79 -1.77
CA TRP A 27 6.47 17.41 -2.19
C TRP A 27 6.65 18.16 -3.52
N ASP A 28 5.85 17.79 -4.51
CA ASP A 28 5.74 18.48 -5.79
C ASP A 28 4.60 19.52 -5.71
N PRO A 29 4.92 20.83 -5.74
CA PRO A 29 3.93 21.89 -5.65
C PRO A 29 3.07 22.03 -6.91
N VAL A 30 3.52 21.56 -8.08
CA VAL A 30 2.75 21.64 -9.33
C VAL A 30 1.58 20.65 -9.29
N HIS A 31 1.82 19.45 -8.78
CA HIS A 31 0.82 18.38 -8.76
C HIS A 31 0.18 18.16 -7.39
N GLY A 32 0.64 18.85 -6.35
CA GLY A 32 0.14 18.74 -4.98
C GLY A 32 0.30 17.32 -4.41
N LYS A 33 1.40 16.65 -4.74
CA LYS A 33 1.66 15.25 -4.37
C LYS A 33 3.12 15.04 -4.01
N SER A 34 3.36 14.09 -3.13
CA SER A 34 4.69 13.57 -2.81
C SER A 34 4.80 12.09 -3.18
N PRO A 35 6.01 11.51 -3.22
CA PRO A 35 6.23 10.08 -3.46
C PRO A 35 5.34 9.16 -2.62
N VAL A 36 4.99 9.53 -1.38
CA VAL A 36 4.11 8.71 -0.52
C VAL A 36 2.69 8.56 -1.08
N HIS A 37 2.18 9.55 -1.84
CA HIS A 37 0.88 9.46 -2.49
C HIS A 37 0.88 8.42 -3.62
N VAL A 38 2.00 8.32 -4.35
CA VAL A 38 2.19 7.33 -5.41
C VAL A 38 2.38 5.95 -4.79
N ALA A 39 3.24 5.85 -3.77
CA ALA A 39 3.47 4.61 -3.03
C ALA A 39 2.17 4.05 -2.47
N GLY A 40 1.34 4.87 -1.82
CA GLY A 40 0.03 4.45 -1.29
C GLY A 40 -0.85 3.76 -2.35
N LYS A 41 -0.90 4.31 -3.57
CA LYS A 41 -1.65 3.69 -4.69
C LYS A 41 -1.05 2.35 -5.13
N ILE A 42 0.28 2.24 -5.17
CA ILE A 42 0.97 0.99 -5.53
C ILE A 42 0.67 -0.09 -4.49
N HIS A 43 0.78 0.24 -3.20
CA HIS A 43 0.52 -0.70 -2.10
C HIS A 43 -0.94 -1.13 -2.06
N GLN A 44 -1.88 -0.19 -2.24
CA GLN A 44 -3.30 -0.50 -2.36
C GLN A 44 -3.57 -1.47 -3.52
N LYS A 45 -3.01 -1.20 -4.72
CA LYS A 45 -3.19 -2.06 -5.89
C LYS A 45 -2.60 -3.46 -5.67
N ALA A 46 -1.43 -3.55 -5.03
CA ALA A 46 -0.81 -4.83 -4.70
C ALA A 46 -1.68 -5.65 -3.73
N LEU A 47 -2.24 -5.00 -2.70
CA LEU A 47 -3.17 -5.63 -1.77
C LEU A 47 -4.43 -6.13 -2.48
N THR A 48 -5.09 -5.27 -3.26
CA THR A 48 -6.28 -5.67 -4.02
C THR A 48 -5.98 -6.84 -4.96
N GLY A 49 -4.82 -6.85 -5.62
CA GLY A 49 -4.41 -7.97 -6.48
C GLY A 49 -4.00 -9.25 -5.73
N ALA A 50 -3.67 -9.16 -4.44
CA ALA A 50 -3.45 -10.32 -3.57
C ALA A 50 -4.79 -10.88 -3.07
N LEU A 51 -5.73 -10.01 -2.69
CA LEU A 51 -7.07 -10.37 -2.23
C LEU A 51 -7.98 -10.87 -3.36
N GLY A 52 -7.84 -10.35 -4.57
CA GLY A 52 -8.61 -10.74 -5.76
C GLY A 52 -8.20 -12.07 -6.41
N ARG A 53 -7.34 -12.87 -5.76
CA ARG A 53 -6.95 -14.23 -6.18
C ARG A 53 -7.37 -15.32 -5.19
N THR A 54 -8.15 -14.98 -4.17
CA THR A 54 -8.65 -15.93 -3.16
C THR A 54 -10.13 -16.31 -3.32
N GLU A 55 -10.80 -15.86 -4.37
CA GLU A 55 -12.06 -16.45 -4.81
C GLU A 55 -11.81 -17.12 -6.17
N ASP A 56 -11.98 -18.45 -6.18
CA ASP A 56 -12.04 -19.34 -7.33
C ASP A 56 -10.77 -19.48 -8.21
N ARG A 57 -9.90 -20.43 -7.81
CA ARG A 57 -9.28 -21.38 -8.74
C ARG A 57 -8.92 -22.69 -8.06
#